data_AF-A0A8J3Z753-F1
#
_entry.id   AF-A0A8J3Z753-F1
#
_cell.length_a   1.000
_cell.length_b   1.000
_cell.length_c   1.000
_cell.angle_alpha   90.00
_cell.angle_beta   90.00
_cell.angle_gamma   90.00
#
_symmetry.space_group_name_H-M   'P 1'
#
loop_
_entity.id
_entity.type
_entity.pdbx_description
1 polymer ?
#
loop_
_entity_poly.entity_id
_entity_poly.type
_entity_poly.pdbx_seq_one_letter_code
_entity_poly.pdbx_strand_id
1 'polypeptide(L)' 'MDELKTRDRTARPPTAELDELDTADGFEPSGADVSGEELAVPVSPMRADELQCSRCFLVQHRSQFAVRVDGQNVCRECS' A
#
# COMPACT_ATOMS: atom_id res chain seq x y z
N MET A 1 -5.25 3.55 -41.07
CA MET A 1 -4.65 2.82 -39.95
C MET A 1 -4.59 3.87 -38.84
N ASP A 2 -5.32 3.77 -37.74
CA ASP A 2 -5.61 2.56 -36.99
C ASP A 2 -6.84 2.77 -36.12
N GLU A 3 -7.67 1.74 -36.08
CA GLU A 3 -8.67 1.52 -35.04
C GLU A 3 -7.94 1.04 -33.79
N LEU A 4 -8.28 1.53 -32.58
CA LEU A 4 -8.63 0.60 -31.50
C LEU A 4 -9.35 1.28 -30.34
N LYS A 5 -10.60 0.86 -30.26
CA LYS A 5 -11.56 0.98 -29.16
C LYS A 5 -11.24 -0.14 -28.17
N THR A 6 -10.89 0.13 -26.92
CA THR A 6 -11.19 -0.83 -25.85
C THR A 6 -11.39 -0.15 -24.50
N ARG A 7 -12.59 -0.36 -23.99
CA ARG A 7 -13.12 -0.01 -22.66
C ARG A 7 -12.12 -0.31 -21.55
N ASP A 8 -11.82 0.69 -20.72
CA ASP A 8 -11.47 0.45 -19.33
C ASP A 8 -12.50 1.13 -18.41
N ARG A 9 -12.86 0.40 -17.37
CA ARG A 9 -14.15 0.47 -16.68
C ARG A 9 -14.02 1.41 -15.49
N THR A 10 -15.02 2.28 -15.33
CA THR A 10 -15.49 2.79 -14.04
C THR A 10 -14.41 3.47 -13.17
N ALA A 11 -14.26 4.78 -13.16
CA ALA A 11 -15.25 5.71 -12.66
C ALA A 11 -14.95 7.08 -13.26
N ARG A 12 -15.95 7.69 -13.89
CA ARG A 12 -15.92 9.10 -14.22
C ARG A 12 -15.80 9.86 -12.88
N PRO A 13 -14.72 10.61 -12.59
CA PRO A 13 -14.84 11.61 -11.54
C PRO A 13 -15.91 12.58 -12.05
N PRO A 14 -17.03 12.78 -11.34
CA PRO A 14 -17.93 13.86 -11.72
C PRO A 14 -17.09 15.13 -11.60
N THR A 15 -16.82 15.76 -12.74
CA THR A 15 -16.43 17.17 -12.78
C THR A 15 -17.63 17.93 -12.23
N ALA A 16 -17.69 18.06 -10.92
CA ALA A 16 -18.62 18.96 -10.26
C ALA A 16 -18.11 20.37 -10.55
N GLU A 17 -18.84 21.10 -11.39
CA GLU A 17 -18.67 22.54 -11.52
C GLU A 17 -18.94 23.14 -10.13
N LEU A 18 -17.85 23.62 -9.51
CA LEU A 18 -17.85 24.26 -8.21
C LEU A 18 -18.48 25.65 -8.38
N ASP A 19 -19.76 25.78 -8.05
CA ASP A 19 -20.40 27.09 -7.83
C ASP A 19 -19.90 27.62 -6.48
N GLU A 20 -19.03 28.63 -6.53
CA GLU A 20 -18.13 29.06 -5.45
C GLU A 20 -18.78 29.79 -4.25
N LEU A 21 -20.12 29.79 -4.08
CA LEU A 21 -20.76 30.66 -3.07
C LEU A 21 -21.83 30.02 -2.16
N ASP A 22 -22.22 28.75 -2.32
CA ASP A 22 -23.20 28.11 -1.42
C ASP A 22 -23.07 26.57 -1.38
N THR A 23 -21.91 26.03 -0.98
CA THR A 23 -21.80 24.62 -0.57
C THR A 23 -20.85 24.49 0.62
N ALA A 24 -21.09 25.34 1.62
CA ALA A 24 -20.56 25.19 2.97
C ALA A 24 -21.52 24.39 3.86
N ASP A 25 -22.27 23.45 3.29
CA ASP A 25 -22.97 22.41 4.04
C ASP A 25 -22.19 21.11 3.85
N GLY A 26 -21.64 20.62 4.96
CA GLY A 26 -20.65 19.57 5.01
C GLY A 26 -21.07 18.36 4.19
N PHE A 27 -20.20 17.96 3.26
CA PHE A 27 -20.22 16.59 2.77
C PHE A 27 -19.77 15.68 3.92
N GLU A 28 -20.69 15.42 4.85
CA GLU A 28 -20.52 14.43 5.90
C GLU A 28 -20.43 13.07 5.20
N PRO A 29 -19.27 12.37 5.26
CA PRO A 29 -19.22 11.00 4.80
C PRO A 29 -20.28 10.22 5.57
N SER A 30 -21.13 9.44 4.87
CA SER A 30 -22.22 8.66 5.45
C SER A 30 -21.74 8.03 6.75
N GLY A 31 -22.31 8.48 7.89
CA GLY A 31 -21.82 8.37 9.27
C GLY A 31 -21.20 7.04 9.70
N ALA A 32 -20.08 6.68 9.08
CA ALA A 32 -19.12 5.72 9.54
C ALA A 32 -18.14 6.52 10.38
N ASP A 33 -18.62 6.97 11.54
CA ASP A 33 -17.73 7.43 12.57
C ASP A 33 -16.95 6.18 13.04
N VAL A 34 -15.77 5.98 12.45
CA VAL A 34 -14.81 4.94 12.88
C VAL A 34 -14.03 5.44 14.12
N SER A 35 -14.50 6.51 14.76
CA SER A 35 -13.91 7.18 15.92
C SER A 35 -14.33 6.47 17.22
N GLY A 36 -14.05 5.17 17.27
CA GLY A 36 -14.43 4.30 18.37
C GLY A 36 -14.21 2.81 18.10
N GLU A 37 -13.74 2.46 16.90
CA GLU A 37 -13.56 1.08 16.48
C GLU A 37 -12.11 0.62 16.71
N GLU A 38 -11.93 -0.35 17.62
CA GLU A 38 -10.63 -0.96 17.89
C GLU A 38 -10.32 -2.03 16.84
N LEU A 39 -9.47 -1.68 15.86
CA LEU A 39 -9.01 -2.66 14.87
C LEU A 39 -7.88 -3.52 15.45
N ALA A 40 -8.22 -4.73 15.89
CA ALA A 40 -7.23 -5.72 16.29
C ALA A 40 -6.51 -6.29 15.05
N VAL A 41 -5.30 -5.81 14.78
CA VAL A 41 -4.44 -6.35 13.72
C VAL A 41 -3.63 -7.52 14.28
N PRO A 42 -3.86 -8.76 13.83
CA PRO A 42 -3.04 -9.88 14.26
C PRO A 42 -1.61 -9.71 13.76
N VAL A 43 -0.64 -9.72 14.68
CA VAL A 43 0.79 -9.70 14.34
C VAL A 43 1.31 -11.13 14.25
N SER A 44 1.97 -11.46 13.14
CA SER A 44 2.68 -12.74 13.00
C SER A 44 4.17 -12.52 13.27
N PRO A 45 4.81 -13.31 14.15
CA PRO A 45 6.25 -13.21 14.35
C PRO A 45 6.98 -13.62 13.08
N MET A 46 8.20 -13.10 12.92
CA MET A 46 9.08 -13.47 11.82
C MET A 46 9.30 -14.98 11.82
N ARG A 47 9.03 -15.64 10.68
CA ARG A 47 9.21 -17.09 10.54
C ARG A 47 10.70 -17.41 10.47
N ALA A 48 11.07 -18.61 10.90
CA ALA A 48 12.46 -19.08 10.86
C ALA A 48 13.05 -19.17 9.44
N ASP A 49 12.20 -19.15 8.43
CA ASP A 49 12.51 -19.21 7.00
C ASP A 49 12.61 -17.83 6.34
N GLU A 50 12.39 -16.74 7.08
CA GLU A 50 12.36 -15.37 6.55
C GLU A 50 13.64 -14.59 6.87
N LEU A 51 13.97 -13.64 6.00
CA LEU A 51 15.16 -12.79 6.04
C LEU A 51 14.78 -11.38 5.58
N GLN A 52 14.92 -10.36 6.43
CA GLN A 52 14.81 -8.97 6.00
C GLN A 52 16.18 -8.47 5.53
N CYS A 53 16.29 -8.06 4.26
CA CYS A 53 17.51 -7.48 3.72
C CYS A 53 17.64 -6.01 4.14
N SER A 54 18.77 -5.59 4.70
CA SER A 54 19.01 -4.18 5.10
C SER A 54 19.28 -3.24 3.92
N ARG A 55 19.52 -3.77 2.71
CA ARG A 55 19.81 -2.98 1.50
C ARG A 55 18.55 -2.65 0.71
N CYS A 56 17.69 -3.65 0.47
CA CYS A 56 16.46 -3.50 -0.32
C CYS A 56 15.18 -3.53 0.54
N PHE A 57 15.28 -3.79 1.84
CA PHE A 57 14.17 -3.83 2.81
C PHE A 57 13.08 -4.87 2.50
N LEU A 58 13.32 -5.77 1.55
CA LEU A 58 12.42 -6.86 1.23
C LEU A 58 12.62 -8.04 2.18
N VAL A 59 11.51 -8.70 2.52
CA VAL A 59 11.51 -10.01 3.17
C VAL A 59 11.74 -11.09 2.11
N GLN A 60 12.74 -11.92 2.33
CA GLN A 60 13.16 -13.00 1.44
C GLN A 60 13.23 -14.31 2.21
N HIS A 61 13.29 -15.44 1.50
CA HIS A 61 13.56 -16.72 2.15
C HIS A 61 15.00 -16.76 2.67
N ARG A 62 15.27 -17.46 3.78
CA ARG A 62 16.62 -17.63 4.34
C ARG A 62 17.64 -18.18 3.34
N SER A 63 17.19 -18.92 2.33
CA SER A 63 18.04 -19.43 1.24
C SER A 63 18.68 -18.30 0.42
N GLN A 64 18.08 -17.11 0.41
CA GLN A 64 18.58 -15.92 -0.27
C GLN A 64 19.57 -15.14 0.59
N PHE A 65 19.90 -15.60 1.81
CA PHE A 65 20.95 -15.00 2.62
C PHE A 65 22.31 -15.10 1.92
N ALA A 66 23.07 -14.01 1.94
CA ALA A 66 24.41 -13.94 1.39
C ALA A 66 25.45 -13.59 2.44
N VAL A 67 25.29 -12.44 3.11
CA VAL A 67 26.29 -11.91 4.05
C VAL A 67 25.62 -11.10 5.15
N ARG A 68 26.34 -10.93 6.27
CA ARG A 68 26.01 -9.91 7.28
C ARG A 68 26.97 -8.74 7.19
N VAL A 69 26.43 -7.54 7.07
CA VAL A 69 27.17 -6.27 7.07
C VAL A 69 26.69 -5.48 8.29
N ASP A 70 27.61 -5.08 9.17
CA ASP A 70 27.29 -4.37 10.42
C ASP A 70 26.24 -5.09 11.30
N GLY A 71 26.27 -6.42 11.31
CA GLY A 71 25.31 -7.26 12.03
C GLY A 71 23.93 -7.37 11.37
N GLN A 72 23.71 -6.72 10.24
CA GLN A 72 22.46 -6.73 9.49
C GLN A 72 22.51 -7.72 8.33
N ASN A 73 21.38 -8.30 7.98
CA ASN A 73 21.28 -9.33 6.96
C ASN A 73 21.20 -8.72 5.55
N VAL A 74 21.95 -9.25 4.59
CA VAL A 74 21.91 -8.84 3.18
C VAL A 74 21.60 -10.05 2.29
N CYS A 75 20.66 -9.87 1.35
CA CYS A 75 20.30 -10.92 0.39
C CYS A 75 21.31 -11.02 -0.77
N ARG A 76 21.32 -12.15 -1.49
CA ARG A 76 22.21 -12.43 -2.65
C ARG A 76 22.13 -11.43 -3.79
N GLU A 77 21.00 -10.74 -3.93
CA GLU A 77 20.82 -9.74 -4.98
C GLU A 77 21.43 -8.38 -4.58
N CYS A 78 21.70 -8.18 -3.30
CA CYS A 78 22.23 -6.95 -2.72
C CYS A 78 23.67 -7.08 -2.19
N SER A 79 24.23 -8.30 -2.19
CA SER A 79 25.58 -8.62 -1.72
C SER A 79 26.66 -8.24 -2.72
#